data_AF-A0A522C134-F1
#
_entry.id   AF-A0A522C134-F1
#
_cell.length_a   1.000
_cell.length_b   1.000
_cell.length_c   1.000
_cell.angle_alpha   90.00
_cell.angle_beta   90.00
_cell.angle_gamma   90.00
#
_symmetry.space_group_name_H-M   'P 1'
#
loop_
_entity.id
_entity.type
_entity.pdbx_description
1 polymer ?
#
loop_
_entity_poly.entity_id
_entity_poly.type
_entity_poly.pdbx_seq_one_letter_code
_entity_poly.pdbx_strand_id
1 'polypeptide(L)'
;MEIIRRIYKQSAFILIPLAVISAFFEWRKLPLSILIGGGLAVANLKGLAWGVQGLVGTGQQATGMLVFFSLIRLFILIAVIVILLWLKIINIAGIFIGFTAVLILLLKEGVRSARDGG
;
A
#
# COMPACT_ATOMS: atom_id res chain seq x y z
N MET A 1 6.45 15.11 -2.84
CA MET A 1 6.63 14.26 -1.62
C MET A 1 5.57 14.50 -0.55
N GLU A 2 4.94 15.68 -0.48
CA GLU A 2 3.96 15.98 0.58
C GLU A 2 2.72 15.07 0.58
N ILE A 3 2.15 14.78 -0.60
CA ILE A 3 1.01 13.87 -0.78
C ILE A 3 1.29 12.51 -0.13
N ILE A 4 2.45 11.93 -0.44
CA ILE A 4 2.85 10.60 0.05
C ILE A 4 3.04 10.66 1.58
N ARG A 5 3.64 11.73 2.10
CA ARG A 5 3.80 11.93 3.56
C ARG A 5 2.46 12.06 4.28
N ARG A 6 1.47 12.71 3.66
CA ARG A 6 0.09 12.80 4.16
C ARG A 6 -0.59 11.44 4.13
N ILE A 7 -0.45 10.68 3.04
CA ILE A 7 -0.97 9.30 2.93
C ILE A 7 -0.35 8.40 4.01
N TYR A 8 0.96 8.44 4.27
CA TYR A 8 1.56 7.64 5.35
C TYR A 8 0.93 7.93 6.72
N LYS A 9 0.77 9.22 7.07
CA LYS A 9 0.18 9.64 8.34
C LYS A 9 -1.29 9.24 8.44
N GLN A 10 -2.07 9.48 7.39
CA GLN A 10 -3.50 9.13 7.35
C GLN A 10 -3.71 7.62 7.34
N SER A 11 -2.87 6.85 6.65
CA SER A 11 -2.91 5.39 6.66
C SER A 11 -2.69 4.84 8.05
N ALA A 12 -1.72 5.36 8.83
CA ALA A 12 -1.58 4.94 10.23
C ALA A 12 -2.84 5.28 11.06
N PHE A 13 -3.41 6.46 10.86
CA PHE A 13 -4.60 6.92 11.57
C PHE A 13 -5.89 6.18 11.19
N ILE A 14 -5.96 5.56 10.00
CA ILE A 14 -7.10 4.75 9.56
C ILE A 14 -6.89 3.27 9.87
N LEU A 15 -5.70 2.72 9.57
CA LEU A 15 -5.43 1.30 9.72
C LEU A 15 -5.42 0.85 11.19
N ILE A 16 -4.94 1.69 12.12
CA ILE A 16 -4.91 1.34 13.54
C ILE A 16 -6.33 1.22 14.11
N PRO A 17 -7.23 2.23 14.00
CA PRO A 17 -8.62 2.07 14.44
C PRO A 17 -9.35 0.95 13.71
N LEU A 18 -9.12 0.79 12.40
CA LEU A 18 -9.77 -0.26 11.62
C LEU A 18 -9.34 -1.65 12.11
N ALA A 19 -8.06 -1.85 12.41
CA ALA A 19 -7.55 -3.08 13.01
C ALA A 19 -8.15 -3.32 14.41
N VAL A 20 -8.25 -2.28 15.25
CA VAL A 20 -8.86 -2.38 16.59
C VAL A 20 -10.34 -2.76 16.51
N ILE A 21 -11.13 -2.09 15.65
CA ILE A 21 -12.56 -2.41 15.43
C ILE A 21 -12.71 -3.84 14.92
N SER A 22 -11.81 -4.27 14.04
CA SER A 22 -11.87 -5.60 13.47
C SER A 22 -11.56 -6.73 14.47
N ALA A 23 -10.86 -6.41 15.57
CA ALA A 23 -10.55 -7.36 16.63
C ALA A 23 -11.80 -7.83 17.38
N PHE A 24 -12.87 -7.04 17.36
CA PHE A 24 -14.18 -7.42 17.93
C PHE A 24 -14.90 -8.49 17.11
N PHE A 25 -14.57 -8.66 15.82
CA PHE A 25 -15.12 -9.73 14.97
C PHE A 25 -14.24 -10.99 15.02
N GLU A 26 -12.93 -10.82 14.84
CA GLU A 26 -11.96 -11.92 14.91
C GLU A 26 -10.63 -11.41 15.47
N TRP A 27 -10.35 -11.73 16.74
CA TRP A 27 -9.29 -11.09 17.51
C TRP A 27 -7.85 -11.26 16.99
N ARG A 28 -7.58 -12.35 16.25
CA ARG A 28 -6.20 -12.72 15.87
C ARG A 28 -5.86 -12.46 14.41
N LYS A 29 -6.61 -13.05 13.48
CA LYS A 29 -6.20 -13.06 12.06
C LYS A 29 -6.58 -11.77 11.36
N LEU A 30 -7.75 -11.21 11.67
CA LEU A 30 -8.36 -10.15 10.89
C LEU A 30 -7.71 -8.77 11.12
N PRO A 31 -7.39 -8.34 12.36
CA PRO A 31 -6.60 -7.15 12.62
C PRO A 31 -5.21 -7.22 11.98
N LEU A 32 -4.55 -8.36 12.15
CA LEU A 32 -3.20 -8.58 11.61
C LEU A 32 -3.21 -8.53 10.08
N SER A 33 -4.20 -9.16 9.45
CA SER A 33 -4.42 -9.07 8.01
C SER A 33 -4.62 -7.65 7.51
N ILE A 34 -5.41 -6.84 8.21
CA ILE A 34 -5.66 -5.43 7.84
C ILE A 34 -4.37 -4.62 7.91
N LEU A 35 -3.59 -4.79 8.98
CA LEU A 35 -2.31 -4.10 9.14
C LEU A 35 -1.31 -4.53 8.06
N ILE A 36 -1.23 -5.83 7.75
CA ILE A 36 -0.34 -6.34 6.70
C ILE A 36 -0.78 -5.83 5.32
N GLY A 37 -2.07 -5.95 4.98
CA GLY A 37 -2.59 -5.49 3.69
C GLY A 37 -2.40 -3.99 3.49
N GLY A 38 -2.68 -3.19 4.53
CA GLY A 38 -2.43 -1.76 4.52
C GLY A 38 -0.94 -1.42 4.43
N GLY A 39 -0.08 -2.13 5.17
CA GLY A 39 1.37 -1.97 5.11
C GLY A 39 1.94 -2.28 3.72
N LEU A 40 1.47 -3.36 3.10
CA LEU A 40 1.83 -3.73 1.72
C LEU A 40 1.39 -2.65 0.72
N ALA A 41 0.18 -2.13 0.84
CA ALA A 41 -0.30 -1.04 -0.02
C ALA A 41 0.57 0.21 0.11
N VAL A 42 0.89 0.58 1.35
CA VAL A 42 1.74 1.73 1.67
C VAL A 42 3.17 1.56 1.15
N ALA A 43 3.75 0.36 1.28
CA ALA A 43 5.07 0.03 0.71
C ALA A 43 5.04 0.05 -0.83
N ASN A 44 3.95 -0.44 -1.43
CA ASN A 44 3.74 -0.41 -2.88
C ASN A 44 3.69 1.03 -3.40
N LEU A 45 3.00 1.92 -2.69
CA LEU A 45 2.89 3.36 -2.97
C LEU A 45 4.25 4.06 -2.89
N LYS A 46 5.10 3.68 -1.92
CA LYS A 46 6.50 4.13 -1.84
C LYS A 46 7.29 3.77 -3.10
N GLY A 47 7.18 2.51 -3.51
CA GLY A 47 7.87 2.00 -4.69
C GLY A 47 7.43 2.70 -5.97
N LEU A 48 6.12 3.00 -6.10
CA LEU A 48 5.59 3.78 -7.22
C LEU A 48 6.16 5.20 -7.23
N ALA A 49 6.15 5.88 -6.09
CA ALA A 49 6.66 7.24 -5.97
C ALA A 49 8.14 7.37 -6.35
N TRP A 50 8.97 6.42 -5.90
CA TRP A 50 10.38 6.36 -6.27
C TRP A 50 10.56 6.04 -7.74
N GLY A 51 9.77 5.13 -8.28
CA GLY A 51 9.82 4.80 -9.71
C GLY A 51 9.47 5.99 -10.60
N VAL A 52 8.40 6.71 -10.29
CA VAL A 52 7.99 7.89 -11.07
C VAL A 52 9.02 9.01 -10.96
N GLN A 53 9.61 9.26 -9.78
CA GLN A 53 10.68 10.26 -9.65
C GLN A 53 11.92 9.90 -10.47
N GLY A 54 12.28 8.62 -10.53
CA GLY A 54 13.36 8.14 -11.39
C GLY A 54 13.09 8.39 -12.88
N LEU A 55 11.85 8.19 -13.34
CA LEU A 55 11.46 8.45 -14.74
C LEU A 55 11.46 9.94 -15.10
N VAL A 56 10.96 10.79 -14.21
CA VAL A 56 10.85 12.23 -14.47
C VAL A 56 12.23 12.91 -14.43
N GLY A 57 13.18 12.38 -13.65
CA GLY A 57 14.52 12.94 -13.49
C GLY A 57 15.57 12.47 -14.50
N THR A 58 15.34 11.38 -15.23
CA THR A 58 16.35 10.81 -16.16
C THR A 58 15.72 10.42 -17.50
N GLY A 59 16.13 11.13 -18.56
CA GLY A 59 15.59 10.92 -19.91
C GLY A 59 15.78 9.49 -20.42
N GLN A 60 14.66 8.84 -20.76
CA GLN A 60 14.48 7.61 -21.56
C GLN A 60 15.18 6.30 -21.13
N GLN A 61 16.43 6.30 -20.63
CA GLN A 61 17.16 5.08 -20.25
C GLN A 61 16.68 4.43 -18.94
N ALA A 62 15.99 5.17 -18.06
CA ALA A 62 15.51 4.64 -16.78
C ALA A 62 14.27 3.73 -16.88
N THR A 63 13.63 3.66 -18.05
CA THR A 63 12.35 2.94 -18.23
C THR A 63 12.48 1.43 -17.98
N GLY A 64 13.54 0.79 -18.48
CA GLY A 64 13.73 -0.67 -18.36
C GLY A 64 14.04 -1.14 -16.94
N MET A 65 14.99 -0.49 -16.25
CA MET A 65 15.31 -0.82 -14.85
C MET A 65 14.13 -0.54 -13.92
N LEU A 66 13.36 0.51 -14.16
CA LEU A 66 12.20 0.85 -13.33
C LEU A 66 11.03 -0.12 -13.49
N VAL A 67 10.80 -0.61 -14.71
CA VAL A 67 9.87 -1.72 -14.96
C VAL A 67 10.35 -2.99 -14.26
N PHE A 68 11.64 -3.32 -14.36
CA PHE A 68 12.22 -4.49 -13.68
C PHE A 68 12.08 -4.40 -12.14
N PHE A 69 12.39 -3.25 -11.53
CA PHE A 69 12.15 -3.02 -10.10
C PHE A 69 10.67 -3.09 -9.72
N SER A 70 9.77 -2.64 -10.60
CA SER A 70 8.33 -2.75 -10.39
C SER A 70 7.85 -4.21 -10.44
N LEU A 71 8.41 -5.02 -11.35
CA LEU A 71 8.13 -6.46 -11.43
C LEU A 71 8.68 -7.21 -10.21
N ILE A 72 9.91 -6.91 -9.76
CA ILE A 72 10.48 -7.45 -8.52
C ILE A 72 9.61 -7.06 -7.32
N ARG A 73 9.15 -5.80 -7.24
CA ARG A 73 8.24 -5.34 -6.17
C ARG A 73 6.94 -6.14 -6.19
N LEU A 74 6.35 -6.33 -7.37
CA LEU A 74 5.12 -7.11 -7.53
C LEU A 74 5.35 -8.58 -7.14
N PHE A 75 6.46 -9.17 -7.55
CA PHE A 75 6.86 -10.54 -7.20
C PHE A 75 7.01 -10.72 -5.69
N ILE A 76 7.71 -9.80 -5.01
CA ILE A 76 7.85 -9.82 -3.55
C ILE A 76 6.48 -9.68 -2.87
N LEU A 77 5.62 -8.80 -3.37
CA LEU A 77 4.29 -8.58 -2.81
C LEU A 77 3.42 -9.83 -2.93
N ILE A 78 3.43 -10.47 -4.10
CA ILE A 78 2.74 -11.74 -4.34
C ILE A 78 3.34 -12.85 -3.45
N ALA A 79 4.68 -12.96 -3.40
CA ALA A 79 5.35 -13.97 -2.57
C ALA A 79 5.01 -13.83 -1.09
N VAL A 80 5.01 -12.60 -0.56
CA VAL A 80 4.62 -12.32 0.83
C VAL A 80 3.17 -12.72 1.07
N ILE A 81 2.24 -12.38 0.17
CA ILE A 81 0.84 -12.81 0.28
C ILE A 81 0.74 -14.33 0.26
N VAL A 82 1.38 -15.01 -0.70
CA VAL A 82 1.33 -16.48 -0.84
C VAL A 82 1.88 -17.17 0.42
N ILE A 83 3.03 -16.72 0.94
CA ILE A 83 3.62 -17.28 2.17
C ILE A 83 2.67 -17.12 3.34
N LEU A 84 2.11 -15.93 3.51
CA LEU A 84 1.25 -15.65 4.65
C LEU A 84 -0.10 -16.41 4.56
N LEU A 85 -0.62 -16.63 3.36
CA LEU A 85 -1.77 -17.50 3.13
C LEU A 85 -1.46 -18.96 3.43
N TRP A 86 -0.28 -19.43 3.01
CA TRP A 86 0.14 -20.80 3.26
C TRP A 86 0.31 -21.09 4.75
N LEU A 87 0.81 -20.12 5.52
CA LEU A 87 0.91 -20.21 6.97
C LEU A 87 -0.46 -20.15 7.69
N LYS A 88 -1.56 -19.83 7.00
CA LYS A 88 -2.93 -19.65 7.55
C LYS A 88 -3.02 -18.69 8.74
N ILE A 89 -2.03 -17.81 8.89
CA ILE A 89 -1.92 -16.82 9.97
C ILE A 89 -2.84 -15.62 9.69
N ILE A 90 -3.18 -15.39 8.42
CA ILE A 90 -3.98 -14.26 7.99
C ILE A 90 -5.23 -14.66 7.20
N ASN A 91 -6.26 -13.82 7.38
CA ASN A 91 -7.49 -13.80 6.63
C ASN A 91 -7.33 -12.95 5.34
N ILE A 92 -7.62 -13.51 4.16
CA ILE A 92 -7.56 -12.82 2.86
C ILE A 92 -8.42 -11.55 2.88
N ALA A 93 -9.63 -11.62 3.43
CA ALA A 93 -10.55 -10.50 3.45
C ALA A 93 -9.95 -9.30 4.22
N GLY A 94 -9.26 -9.56 5.34
CA GLY A 94 -8.58 -8.51 6.09
C GLY A 94 -7.47 -7.83 5.28
N ILE A 95 -6.71 -8.58 4.47
CA ILE A 95 -5.66 -8.01 3.59
C ILE A 95 -6.31 -7.05 2.60
N PHE A 96 -7.39 -7.48 1.96
CA PHE A 96 -8.13 -6.65 1.00
C PHE A 96 -8.72 -5.40 1.64
N ILE A 97 -9.27 -5.50 2.86
CA ILE A 97 -9.78 -4.36 3.61
C ILE A 97 -8.67 -3.34 3.87
N GLY A 98 -7.52 -3.79 4.40
CA GLY A 98 -6.38 -2.92 4.67
C GLY A 98 -5.83 -2.26 3.40
N PHE A 99 -5.69 -3.04 2.32
CA PHE A 99 -5.21 -2.56 1.03
C PHE A 99 -6.16 -1.52 0.42
N THR A 100 -7.47 -1.79 0.45
CA THR A 100 -8.51 -0.92 -0.11
C THR A 100 -8.61 0.39 0.67
N ALA A 101 -8.50 0.35 2.00
CA ALA A 101 -8.51 1.57 2.82
C ALA A 101 -7.39 2.55 2.39
N VAL A 102 -6.18 2.04 2.14
CA VAL A 102 -5.05 2.83 1.66
C VAL A 102 -5.26 3.31 0.22
N LEU A 103 -5.85 2.50 -0.65
CA LEU A 103 -6.21 2.92 -2.01
C LEU A 103 -7.22 4.06 -2.01
N ILE A 104 -8.25 4.00 -1.16
CA ILE A 104 -9.25 5.08 -1.03
C ILE A 104 -8.56 6.37 -0.58
N LEU A 105 -7.64 6.29 0.38
CA LEU A 105 -6.84 7.44 0.81
C LEU A 105 -5.97 8.01 -0.34
N LEU A 106 -5.28 7.14 -1.08
CA LEU A 106 -4.51 7.54 -2.26
C LEU A 106 -5.41 8.28 -3.26
N LEU A 107 -6.57 7.72 -3.62
CA LEU A 107 -7.49 8.32 -4.57
C LEU A 107 -8.01 9.66 -4.07
N LYS A 108 -8.41 9.74 -2.80
CA LYS A 108 -8.90 10.97 -2.16
C LYS A 108 -7.84 12.06 -2.19
N GLU A 109 -6.62 11.75 -1.80
CA GLU A 109 -5.52 12.73 -1.76
C GLU A 109 -5.03 13.08 -3.18
N GLY A 110 -5.07 12.12 -4.12
CA GLY A 110 -4.76 12.36 -5.53
C GLY A 110 -5.75 13.30 -6.20
N VAL A 111 -7.05 13.08 -5.99
CA VAL A 111 -8.11 13.99 -6.48
C VAL A 111 -8.01 15.36 -5.82
N ARG A 112 -7.75 15.41 -4.51
CA ARG A 112 -7.54 16.67 -3.80
C ARG A 112 -6.37 17.46 -4.38
N SER A 113 -5.22 16.81 -4.59
CA SER A 113 -4.06 17.46 -5.19
C SER A 113 -4.33 17.95 -6.62
N ALA A 114 -5.14 17.23 -7.40
CA ALA A 114 -5.52 17.67 -8.74
C ALA A 114 -6.47 18.88 -8.71
N ARG A 115 -7.32 19.01 -7.67
CA ARG A 115 -8.23 20.14 -7.47
C ARG A 115 -7.55 21.38 -6.88
N ASP A 116 -6.60 21.19 -5.98
CA ASP A 116 -5.87 22.26 -5.31
C ASP A 116 -4.76 22.86 -6.21
N GLY A 117 -4.66 22.41 -7.47
CA GLY A 117 -3.70 22.87 -8.48
C GLY A 117 -2.44 22.00 -8.53
N GLY A 118 -2.29 21.25 -9.62
CA GLY A 118 -1.00 20.71 -10.05
C GLY A 118 -0.08 21.82 -10.57
#